data_AF-A0A6J7PHN3-F1
#
_entry.id   AF-A0A6J7PHN3-F1
#
_cell.length_a   1.000
_cell.length_b   1.000
_cell.length_c   1.000
_cell.angle_alpha   90.00
_cell.angle_beta   90.00
_cell.angle_gamma   90.00
#
_symmetry.space_group_name_H-M   'P 1'
#
loop_
_entity.id
_entity.type
_entity.pdbx_description
1 polymer ?
#
loop_
_entity_poly.entity_id
_entity_poly.type
_entity_poly.pdbx_seq_one_letter_code
_entity_poly.pdbx_strand_id
1 'polypeptide(L)'
;MVLIKWRTVRENNKATENNKATENNKATENNKATENNKATENNKATENIKATENINKVRNRLRDETGSAIVEFVALAIPLFIPIFMYLNHFASVSGNEEIARVLAREGLRAYVASDSDYAGREVSAQALNVIADHLGLTHDEIQTLTARYDCTNQPCLSADGRIRLTISFVDHRTNRRIMASAQEHVSPWM
;
A
#
# COMPACT_ATOMS: atom_id res chain seq x y z
N MET A 1 -7.48 -56.92 -19.83
CA MET A 1 -7.05 -55.51 -19.74
C MET A 1 -5.69 -55.50 -19.03
N VAL A 2 -4.61 -55.85 -19.76
CA VAL A 2 -3.55 -54.91 -20.22
C VAL A 2 -2.91 -54.22 -18.99
N LEU A 3 -1.92 -54.77 -18.26
CA LEU A 3 -0.49 -55.06 -18.56
C LEU A 3 0.23 -53.83 -19.15
N ILE A 4 1.39 -53.30 -18.72
CA ILE A 4 2.58 -53.74 -17.96
C ILE A 4 3.40 -52.43 -17.73
N LYS A 5 3.87 -52.11 -16.52
CA LYS A 5 5.21 -52.35 -15.95
C LYS A 5 6.39 -51.61 -16.62
N TRP A 6 7.14 -50.94 -15.74
CA TRP A 6 8.48 -50.33 -15.82
C TRP A 6 9.55 -51.09 -16.65
N ARG A 7 10.46 -50.35 -17.33
CA ARG A 7 11.95 -50.43 -17.22
C ARG A 7 12.67 -49.43 -18.15
N THR A 8 13.83 -48.96 -17.66
CA THR A 8 14.93 -48.14 -18.19
C THR A 8 15.65 -48.65 -19.45
N VAL A 9 16.30 -47.74 -20.20
CA VAL A 9 17.52 -48.01 -21.02
C VAL A 9 18.45 -46.78 -20.99
N ARG A 10 19.77 -47.07 -20.98
CA ARG A 10 20.95 -46.20 -20.95
C ARG A 10 21.76 -46.42 -22.26
N GLU A 11 22.82 -45.63 -22.45
CA GLU A 11 24.05 -45.84 -23.26
C GLU A 11 24.24 -44.90 -24.48
N ASN A 12 25.22 -43.98 -24.46
CA ASN A 12 26.68 -44.10 -24.77
C ASN A 12 26.93 -43.97 -26.30
N ASN A 13 28.02 -43.49 -26.91
CA ASN A 13 29.41 -43.17 -26.56
C ASN A 13 30.06 -42.56 -27.85
N LYS A 14 31.17 -41.81 -27.77
CA LYS A 14 32.52 -42.22 -28.28
C LYS A 14 33.59 -41.09 -28.25
N ALA A 15 34.74 -41.45 -27.68
CA ALA A 15 36.06 -40.79 -27.77
C ALA A 15 36.74 -41.11 -29.15
N THR A 16 37.89 -40.55 -29.58
CA THR A 16 39.26 -40.67 -29.02
C THR A 16 40.31 -39.77 -29.74
N GLU A 17 41.27 -39.18 -28.97
CA GLU A 17 42.76 -39.17 -29.12
C GLU A 17 43.49 -38.62 -30.41
N ASN A 18 44.71 -38.03 -30.44
CA ASN A 18 45.96 -38.11 -29.63
C ASN A 18 47.02 -36.99 -29.98
N ASN A 19 48.03 -36.83 -29.11
CA ASN A 19 49.47 -36.45 -29.34
C ASN A 19 49.87 -34.98 -29.65
N LYS A 20 51.02 -34.40 -29.22
CA LYS A 20 52.22 -34.79 -28.43
C LYS A 20 53.04 -33.51 -28.10
N ALA A 21 53.82 -33.56 -27.01
CA ALA A 21 54.68 -32.53 -26.39
C ALA A 21 55.79 -31.91 -27.26
N THR A 22 56.31 -30.70 -26.91
CA THR A 22 57.69 -30.46 -26.39
C THR A 22 58.00 -28.98 -26.06
N GLU A 23 58.96 -28.79 -25.14
CA GLU A 23 59.55 -27.54 -24.59
C GLU A 23 60.35 -26.70 -25.61
N ASN A 24 60.59 -25.41 -25.29
CA ASN A 24 61.92 -24.77 -25.37
C ASN A 24 61.94 -23.35 -24.76
N ASN A 25 62.89 -23.13 -23.84
CA ASN A 25 63.38 -21.82 -23.39
C ASN A 25 64.22 -21.14 -24.49
N LYS A 26 64.11 -19.81 -24.64
CA LYS A 26 65.30 -18.92 -24.79
C LYS A 26 64.93 -17.43 -24.71
N ALA A 27 65.63 -16.71 -23.84
CA ALA A 27 65.80 -15.27 -23.87
C ALA A 27 66.53 -14.83 -25.16
N THR A 28 66.27 -13.62 -25.69
CA THR A 28 67.22 -12.48 -25.71
C THR A 28 66.66 -11.29 -26.49
N GLU A 29 66.84 -10.12 -25.88
CA GLU A 29 67.22 -8.80 -26.42
C GLU A 29 67.24 -8.56 -27.94
N ASN A 30 66.70 -7.40 -28.35
CA ASN A 30 67.47 -6.25 -28.88
C ASN A 30 66.50 -5.20 -29.47
N ASN A 31 66.53 -3.95 -28.99
CA ASN A 31 67.16 -2.80 -29.66
C ASN A 31 66.59 -2.55 -31.07
N LYS A 32 66.17 -1.36 -31.51
CA LYS A 32 66.41 0.03 -31.11
C LYS A 32 65.75 0.88 -32.21
N ALA A 33 65.05 1.95 -31.83
CA ALA A 33 64.78 3.21 -32.56
C ALA A 33 64.37 3.13 -34.07
N THR A 34 63.48 3.96 -34.62
CA THR A 34 63.40 5.42 -34.50
C THR A 34 62.18 5.87 -35.31
N GLU A 35 61.49 6.89 -34.78
CA GLU A 35 60.75 7.99 -35.41
C GLU A 35 60.33 7.89 -36.89
N ASN A 36 59.07 8.22 -37.18
CA ASN A 36 58.75 9.44 -37.94
C ASN A 36 57.23 9.76 -37.98
N ASN A 37 56.89 10.87 -37.32
CA ASN A 37 56.12 12.01 -37.84
C ASN A 37 54.63 11.88 -38.24
N LYS A 38 53.82 12.54 -37.41
CA LYS A 38 53.09 13.81 -37.69
C LYS A 38 51.56 13.74 -37.86
N ALA A 39 50.90 14.24 -36.81
CA ALA A 39 49.64 15.00 -36.72
C ALA A 39 48.36 14.36 -37.34
N THR A 40 47.16 14.46 -36.75
CA THR A 40 46.47 15.68 -36.30
C THR A 40 45.16 15.28 -35.59
N GLU A 41 44.89 15.87 -34.41
CA GLU A 41 43.60 16.48 -33.94
C GLU A 41 42.25 15.69 -34.05
N ASN A 42 41.26 15.71 -33.13
CA ASN A 42 40.89 16.60 -32.03
C ASN A 42 39.71 16.01 -31.20
N ASN A 43 39.62 16.40 -29.92
CA ASN A 43 38.42 16.70 -29.11
C ASN A 43 37.34 15.64 -28.79
N LYS A 44 37.38 15.07 -27.58
CA LYS A 44 36.20 14.92 -26.68
C LYS A 44 36.58 14.51 -25.24
N ALA A 45 37.27 15.37 -24.49
CA ALA A 45 37.60 15.07 -23.07
C ALA A 45 37.46 16.29 -22.14
N THR A 46 36.53 17.22 -22.44
CA THR A 46 36.44 18.50 -21.72
C THR A 46 35.07 18.82 -21.11
N GLU A 47 34.16 17.84 -21.03
CA GLU A 47 32.85 18.03 -20.35
C GLU A 47 32.75 17.32 -18.99
N ASN A 48 33.55 16.27 -18.73
CA ASN A 48 33.46 15.49 -17.50
C ASN A 48 34.23 16.07 -16.30
N ILE A 49 35.04 17.11 -16.48
CA ILE A 49 35.83 17.70 -15.37
C ILE A 49 34.99 18.72 -14.58
N LYS A 50 34.12 19.50 -15.24
CA LYS A 50 33.29 20.54 -14.59
C LYS A 50 32.22 19.98 -13.64
N ALA A 51 31.62 18.83 -13.97
CA ALA A 51 30.63 18.18 -13.10
C ALA A 51 31.28 17.68 -11.80
N THR A 52 32.51 17.17 -11.90
CA THR A 52 33.27 16.62 -10.78
C THR A 52 33.77 17.71 -9.82
N GLU A 53 34.16 18.87 -10.35
CA GLU A 53 34.52 20.05 -9.56
C GLU A 53 33.32 20.60 -8.78
N ASN A 54 32.13 20.65 -9.39
CA ASN A 54 30.92 21.16 -8.74
C ASN A 54 30.46 20.28 -7.57
N ILE A 55 30.53 18.95 -7.70
CA ILE A 55 30.20 18.03 -6.61
C ILE A 55 31.21 18.17 -5.45
N ASN A 56 32.50 18.32 -5.77
CA ASN A 56 33.54 18.54 -4.77
C ASN A 56 33.40 19.89 -4.05
N LYS A 57 32.98 20.93 -4.77
CA LYS A 57 32.73 22.27 -4.23
C LYS A 57 31.50 22.29 -3.32
N VAL A 58 30.43 21.59 -3.70
CA VAL A 58 29.24 21.42 -2.85
C VAL A 58 29.57 20.61 -1.60
N ARG A 59 30.34 19.52 -1.73
CA ARG A 59 30.81 18.71 -0.60
C ARG A 59 31.70 19.50 0.36
N ASN A 60 32.61 20.33 -0.13
CA ASN A 60 33.46 21.16 0.72
C ASN A 60 32.69 22.32 1.38
N ARG A 61 31.62 22.83 0.75
CA ARG A 61 30.71 23.82 1.36
C ARG A 61 29.79 23.20 2.42
N LEU A 62 29.40 21.94 2.24
CA LEU A 62 28.66 21.14 3.23
C LEU A 62 29.54 20.69 4.41
N ARG A 63 30.87 20.75 4.26
CA ARG A 63 31.88 20.37 5.27
C ARG A 63 32.52 21.59 5.94
N ASP A 64 31.92 22.76 5.75
CA ASP A 64 32.27 23.97 6.46
C ASP A 64 31.65 23.90 7.86
N GLU A 65 32.47 23.79 8.89
CA GLU A 65 32.04 23.70 10.30
C GLU A 65 31.54 25.05 10.85
N THR A 66 31.55 26.09 10.02
CA THR A 66 30.92 27.39 10.27
C THR A 66 29.40 27.33 10.07
N GLY A 67 28.76 26.27 10.57
CA GLY A 67 27.33 26.02 10.41
C GLY A 67 26.49 26.94 11.29
N SER A 68 25.49 27.61 10.70
CA SER A 68 24.47 28.32 11.47
C SER A 68 23.63 27.31 12.27
N ALA A 69 23.47 27.51 13.58
CA ALA A 69 22.64 26.66 14.46
C ALA A 69 21.21 26.43 13.92
N ILE A 70 20.73 27.34 13.07
CA ILE A 70 19.44 27.22 12.38
C ILE A 70 19.44 26.05 11.39
N VAL A 71 20.54 25.81 10.67
CA VAL A 71 20.63 24.76 9.64
C VAL A 71 20.61 23.37 10.28
N GLU A 72 21.31 23.18 11.40
CA GLU A 72 21.30 21.92 12.15
C GLU A 72 19.91 21.60 12.70
N PHE A 73 19.23 22.60 13.27
CA PHE A 73 17.85 22.43 13.75
C PHE A 73 16.89 22.07 12.62
N VAL A 74 16.96 22.76 11.48
CA VAL A 74 16.10 22.49 10.31
C VAL A 74 16.38 21.11 9.72
N ALA A 75 17.64 20.65 9.71
CA ALA A 75 18.03 19.34 9.23
C ALA A 75 17.43 18.19 10.07
N LEU A 76 17.23 18.40 11.38
CA LEU A 76 16.54 17.45 12.25
C LEU A 76 15.01 17.61 12.19
N ALA A 77 14.52 18.85 12.08
CA ALA A 77 13.10 19.15 12.10
C ALA A 77 12.39 18.62 10.86
N ILE A 78 12.88 18.90 9.64
CA ILE A 78 12.16 18.55 8.40
C ILE A 78 11.88 17.03 8.27
N PRO A 79 12.86 16.13 8.49
CA PRO A 79 12.61 14.68 8.41
C PRO A 79 11.65 14.16 9.47
N LEU A 80 11.55 14.82 10.62
CA LEU A 80 10.64 14.44 11.70
C LEU A 80 9.22 15.01 11.48
N PHE A 81 9.11 16.25 11.02
CA PHE A 81 7.83 16.91 10.82
C PHE A 81 7.06 16.41 9.59
N ILE A 82 7.73 16.02 8.51
CA ILE A 82 7.04 15.51 7.31
C ILE A 82 6.20 14.25 7.61
N PRO A 83 6.75 13.19 8.25
CA PRO A 83 5.96 12.01 8.61
C PRO A 83 4.84 12.31 9.60
N ILE A 84 5.09 13.15 10.61
CA ILE A 84 4.08 13.52 11.61
C ILE A 84 2.92 14.27 10.94
N PHE A 85 3.22 15.25 10.08
CA PHE A 85 2.20 16.03 9.38
C PHE A 85 1.41 15.17 8.38
N MET A 86 2.09 14.27 7.68
CA MET A 86 1.45 13.29 6.79
C MET A 86 0.51 12.37 7.57
N TYR A 87 0.95 11.86 8.71
CA TYR A 87 0.15 11.02 9.59
C TYR A 87 -1.07 11.79 10.09
N LEU A 88 -0.90 12.97 10.70
CA LEU A 88 -2.01 13.76 11.24
C LEU A 88 -3.10 14.07 10.19
N ASN A 89 -2.71 14.42 8.96
CA ASN A 89 -3.67 14.66 7.88
C ASN A 89 -4.34 13.37 7.37
N HIS A 90 -3.66 12.22 7.43
CA HIS A 90 -4.27 10.94 7.07
C HIS A 90 -5.30 10.47 8.10
N PHE A 91 -5.07 10.73 9.40
CA PHE A 91 -6.02 10.38 10.46
C PHE A 91 -7.32 11.19 10.39
N ALA A 92 -7.24 12.46 10.01
CA ALA A 92 -8.42 13.33 9.92
C ALA A 92 -9.48 12.83 8.91
N SER A 93 -9.08 12.17 7.81
CA SER A 93 -10.01 11.66 6.79
C SER A 93 -10.60 10.28 7.09
N VAL A 94 -10.03 9.54 8.05
CA VAL A 94 -10.60 8.26 8.51
C VAL A 94 -11.74 8.50 9.51
N SER A 95 -11.67 9.58 10.30
CA SER A 95 -12.63 9.83 11.39
C SER A 95 -13.99 10.39 10.93
N GLY A 96 -14.04 11.20 9.86
CA GLY A 96 -15.28 11.87 9.45
C GLY A 96 -16.36 10.93 8.92
N ASN A 97 -16.01 10.08 7.96
CA ASN A 97 -16.97 9.17 7.32
C ASN A 97 -17.38 8.01 8.25
N GLU A 98 -16.50 7.59 9.17
CA GLU A 98 -16.84 6.58 10.18
C GLU A 98 -17.89 7.09 11.17
N GLU A 99 -17.88 8.38 11.51
CA GLU A 99 -18.89 8.96 12.39
C GLU A 99 -20.29 8.97 11.74
N ILE A 100 -20.38 9.21 10.43
CA ILE A 100 -21.64 9.09 9.70
C ILE A 100 -22.20 7.67 9.80
N ALA A 101 -21.37 6.65 9.54
CA ALA A 101 -21.79 5.26 9.65
C ALA A 101 -22.27 4.91 11.08
N ARG A 102 -21.65 5.50 12.10
CA ARG A 102 -22.01 5.30 13.51
C ARG A 102 -23.37 5.93 13.85
N VAL A 103 -23.65 7.13 13.34
CA VAL A 103 -24.96 7.79 13.49
C VAL A 103 -26.04 6.96 12.79
N LEU A 104 -25.80 6.54 11.54
CA LEU A 104 -26.70 5.66 10.80
C LEU A 104 -27.02 4.39 11.57
N ALA A 105 -26.00 3.71 12.12
CA ALA A 105 -26.20 2.49 12.88
C ALA A 105 -27.04 2.71 14.14
N ARG A 106 -26.84 3.81 14.87
CA ARG A 106 -27.60 4.09 16.11
C ARG A 106 -29.05 4.45 15.81
N GLU A 107 -29.29 5.37 14.90
CA GLU A 107 -30.64 5.84 14.61
C GLU A 107 -31.45 4.82 13.80
N GLY A 108 -30.79 4.08 12.88
CA GLY A 108 -31.41 2.96 12.19
C GLY A 108 -31.80 1.84 13.16
N LEU A 109 -30.99 1.56 14.17
CA LEU A 109 -31.32 0.54 15.18
C LEU A 109 -32.48 0.97 16.08
N ARG A 110 -32.55 2.24 16.47
CA ARG A 110 -33.71 2.78 17.20
C ARG A 110 -35.00 2.67 16.40
N ALA A 111 -34.96 3.00 15.11
CA ALA A 111 -36.10 2.85 14.21
C ALA A 111 -36.56 1.37 14.10
N TYR A 112 -35.60 0.43 14.10
CA TYR A 112 -35.88 -1.00 14.10
C TYR A 112 -36.57 -1.45 15.41
N VAL A 113 -36.02 -1.07 16.56
CA VAL A 113 -36.53 -1.50 17.89
C VAL A 113 -37.87 -0.86 18.21
N ALA A 114 -38.17 0.31 17.66
CA ALA A 114 -39.46 0.99 17.83
C ALA A 114 -40.62 0.37 17.00
N SER A 115 -40.34 -0.66 16.20
CA SER A 115 -41.32 -1.28 15.31
C SER A 115 -41.98 -2.53 15.94
N ASP A 116 -43.18 -2.86 15.48
CA ASP A 116 -43.99 -3.95 16.06
C ASP A 116 -43.53 -5.37 15.68
N SER A 117 -42.72 -5.51 14.63
CA SER A 117 -42.26 -6.83 14.14
C SER A 117 -40.91 -6.75 13.45
N ASP A 118 -40.19 -7.87 13.39
CA ASP A 118 -38.89 -7.96 12.72
C ASP A 118 -38.93 -7.50 11.26
N TYR A 119 -40.03 -7.77 10.54
CA TYR A 119 -40.20 -7.37 9.15
C TYR A 119 -40.44 -5.86 9.03
N ALA A 120 -41.42 -5.34 9.79
CA ALA A 120 -41.71 -3.91 9.81
C ALA A 120 -40.48 -3.10 10.26
N GLY A 121 -39.74 -3.60 11.25
CA GLY A 121 -38.50 -2.99 11.73
C GLY A 121 -37.44 -2.85 10.65
N ARG A 122 -37.27 -3.84 9.77
CA ARG A 122 -36.31 -3.73 8.65
C ARG A 122 -36.73 -2.65 7.67
N GLU A 123 -38.02 -2.58 7.33
CA GLU A 123 -38.53 -1.59 6.37
C GLU A 123 -38.45 -0.17 6.93
N VAL A 124 -38.93 0.05 8.16
CA VAL A 124 -38.89 1.36 8.83
C VAL A 124 -37.45 1.82 9.03
N SER A 125 -36.57 0.91 9.46
CA SER A 125 -35.15 1.22 9.61
C SER A 125 -34.49 1.53 8.27
N ALA A 126 -34.78 0.77 7.20
CA ALA A 126 -34.24 1.04 5.87
C ALA A 126 -34.67 2.42 5.34
N GLN A 127 -35.94 2.80 5.54
CA GLN A 127 -36.44 4.13 5.18
C GLN A 127 -35.75 5.23 6.00
N ALA A 128 -35.64 5.05 7.33
CA ALA A 128 -34.95 5.98 8.20
C ALA A 128 -33.48 6.16 7.79
N LEU A 129 -32.77 5.07 7.48
CA LEU A 129 -31.39 5.08 7.03
C LEU A 129 -31.20 5.90 5.75
N ASN A 130 -32.10 5.78 4.78
CA ASN A 130 -32.03 6.58 3.54
C ASN A 130 -32.20 8.07 3.81
N VAL A 131 -33.17 8.45 4.66
CA VAL A 131 -33.41 9.85 5.03
C VAL A 131 -32.24 10.44 5.82
N ILE A 132 -31.71 9.69 6.78
CA ILE A 132 -30.58 10.11 7.59
C ILE A 132 -29.32 10.22 6.74
N ALA A 133 -29.09 9.27 5.82
CA ALA A 133 -27.94 9.28 4.91
C ALA A 133 -27.95 10.52 4.02
N ASP A 134 -29.10 10.87 3.44
CA ASP A 134 -29.28 12.08 2.64
C ASP A 134 -28.99 13.35 3.47
N HIS A 135 -29.52 13.43 4.70
CA HIS A 135 -29.26 14.55 5.61
C HIS A 135 -27.80 14.68 6.06
N LEU A 136 -27.08 13.57 6.19
CA LEU A 136 -25.65 13.55 6.52
C LEU A 136 -24.76 13.83 5.31
N GLY A 137 -25.34 14.05 4.13
CA GLY A 137 -24.64 14.44 2.91
C GLY A 137 -24.02 13.27 2.15
N LEU A 138 -24.52 12.04 2.32
CA LEU A 138 -24.13 10.93 1.44
C LEU A 138 -24.66 11.18 0.04
N THR A 139 -23.83 10.89 -0.95
CA THR A 139 -24.22 10.96 -2.36
C THR A 139 -25.16 9.82 -2.71
N HIS A 140 -25.94 9.98 -3.79
CA HIS A 140 -26.85 8.93 -4.27
C HIS A 140 -26.14 7.60 -4.55
N ASP A 141 -24.93 7.65 -5.11
CA ASP A 141 -24.12 6.46 -5.40
C ASP A 141 -23.68 5.75 -4.11
N GLU A 142 -23.32 6.51 -3.07
CA GLU A 142 -22.98 5.95 -1.76
C GLU A 142 -24.21 5.30 -1.09
N ILE A 143 -25.37 5.95 -1.16
CA ILE A 143 -26.65 5.43 -0.62
C ILE A 143 -27.04 4.10 -1.31
N GLN A 144 -26.81 3.96 -2.62
CA GLN A 144 -27.08 2.69 -3.33
C GLN A 144 -26.22 1.52 -2.85
N THR A 145 -25.03 1.80 -2.32
CA THR A 145 -24.14 0.78 -1.74
C THR A 145 -24.40 0.52 -0.26
N LEU A 146 -25.30 1.29 0.36
CA LEU A 146 -25.61 1.19 1.77
C LEU A 146 -26.19 -0.19 2.09
N THR A 147 -25.54 -0.89 3.02
CA THR A 147 -25.94 -2.22 3.47
C THR A 147 -26.17 -2.20 4.98
N ALA A 148 -27.32 -2.70 5.40
CA ALA A 148 -27.69 -2.87 6.80
C ALA A 148 -27.71 -4.37 7.18
N ARG A 149 -26.85 -4.77 8.10
CA ARG A 149 -26.80 -6.14 8.63
C ARG A 149 -27.23 -6.17 10.08
N TYR A 150 -28.19 -7.03 10.38
CA TYR A 150 -28.72 -7.22 11.72
C TYR A 150 -28.25 -8.56 12.26
N ASP A 151 -27.50 -8.54 13.36
CA ASP A 151 -27.11 -9.73 14.09
C ASP A 151 -27.90 -9.76 15.40
N CYS A 152 -28.77 -10.77 15.54
CA CYS A 152 -29.66 -10.95 16.67
C CYS A 152 -29.21 -12.13 17.53
N THR A 153 -29.35 -12.00 18.84
CA THR A 153 -29.05 -13.10 19.79
C THR A 153 -30.14 -14.17 19.79
N ASN A 154 -31.40 -13.75 19.62
CA ASN A 154 -32.57 -14.62 19.61
C ASN A 154 -33.36 -14.44 18.30
N GLN A 155 -34.24 -15.40 18.00
CA GLN A 155 -35.20 -15.34 16.89
C GLN A 155 -36.61 -15.59 17.45
N PRO A 156 -37.57 -14.67 17.26
CA PRO A 156 -37.48 -13.37 16.57
C PRO A 156 -36.53 -12.36 17.24
N CYS A 157 -35.99 -11.41 16.47
CA CYS A 157 -34.99 -10.43 16.92
C CYS A 157 -35.53 -9.52 18.03
N LEU A 158 -36.82 -9.14 17.96
CA LEU A 158 -37.50 -8.32 18.97
C LEU A 158 -37.97 -9.11 20.21
N SER A 159 -37.42 -10.29 20.49
CA SER A 159 -37.75 -11.05 21.71
C SER A 159 -37.26 -10.34 22.98
N ALA A 160 -38.02 -10.45 24.08
CA ALA A 160 -37.63 -9.97 25.40
C ALA A 160 -36.19 -10.35 25.80
N ASP A 161 -35.46 -9.41 26.39
CA ASP A 161 -34.05 -9.54 26.79
C ASP A 161 -33.06 -9.85 25.63
N GLY A 162 -33.52 -9.66 24.39
CA GLY A 162 -32.69 -9.79 23.20
C GLY A 162 -31.67 -8.66 23.07
N ARG A 163 -30.55 -8.96 22.40
CA ARG A 163 -29.58 -7.97 21.92
C ARG A 163 -29.56 -7.98 20.42
N ILE A 164 -29.67 -6.80 19.83
CA ILE A 164 -29.63 -6.59 18.39
C ILE A 164 -28.43 -5.71 18.09
N ARG A 165 -27.58 -6.16 17.15
CA ARG A 165 -26.47 -5.38 16.62
C ARG A 165 -26.77 -5.02 15.17
N LEU A 166 -26.79 -3.73 14.86
CA LEU A 166 -26.88 -3.23 13.50
C LEU A 166 -25.50 -2.79 13.02
N THR A 167 -25.03 -3.41 11.95
CA THR A 167 -23.81 -3.01 11.24
C THR A 167 -24.18 -2.34 9.93
N ILE A 168 -23.75 -1.09 9.76
CA ILE A 168 -23.93 -0.30 8.53
C ILE A 168 -22.61 -0.28 7.78
N SER A 169 -22.67 -0.46 6.47
CA SER A 169 -21.52 -0.23 5.59
C SER A 169 -21.92 0.38 4.26
N PHE A 170 -21.08 1.23 3.70
CA PHE A 170 -21.21 1.80 2.36
C PHE A 170 -19.81 2.00 1.75
N VAL A 171 -19.73 2.20 0.44
CA VAL A 171 -18.46 2.46 -0.26
C VAL A 171 -18.39 3.94 -0.62
N ASP A 172 -17.39 4.64 -0.09
CA ASP A 172 -17.12 6.04 -0.42
C ASP A 172 -16.68 6.13 -1.89
N HIS A 173 -17.43 6.87 -2.71
CA HIS A 173 -17.16 6.99 -4.15
C HIS A 173 -15.81 7.68 -4.45
N ARG A 174 -15.34 8.59 -3.59
CA ARG A 174 -14.09 9.35 -3.83
C ARG A 174 -12.86 8.51 -3.58
N THR A 175 -12.89 7.70 -2.52
CA THR A 175 -11.75 6.90 -2.07
C THR A 175 -11.86 5.42 -2.44
N ASN A 176 -13.02 4.99 -2.95
CA ASN A 176 -13.41 3.61 -3.19
C ASN A 176 -13.18 2.69 -1.96
N ARG A 177 -13.30 3.28 -0.76
CA ARG A 177 -13.05 2.60 0.52
C ARG A 177 -14.39 2.21 1.14
N ARG A 178 -14.47 0.98 1.65
CA ARG A 178 -15.63 0.55 2.43
C ARG A 178 -15.56 1.11 3.85
N ILE A 179 -16.52 1.97 4.20
CA ILE A 179 -16.74 2.46 5.56
C ILE A 179 -17.67 1.48 6.27
N MET A 180 -17.41 1.18 7.53
CA MET A 180 -18.30 0.37 8.35
C MET A 180 -18.33 0.85 9.80
N ALA A 181 -19.50 0.78 10.42
CA ALA A 181 -19.67 0.99 11.85
C ALA A 181 -20.83 0.13 12.36
N SER A 182 -20.87 -0.10 13.67
CA SER A 182 -21.97 -0.84 14.30
C SER A 182 -22.48 -0.15 15.55
N ALA A 183 -23.76 -0.40 15.84
CA ALA A 183 -24.42 -0.03 17.07
C ALA A 183 -25.12 -1.27 17.65
N GLN A 184 -25.34 -1.27 18.96
CA GLN A 184 -26.03 -2.36 19.65
C GLN A 184 -27.05 -1.78 20.62
N GLU A 185 -28.22 -2.42 20.66
CA GLU A 185 -29.33 -2.05 21.52
C GLU A 185 -29.88 -3.29 22.22
N HIS A 186 -30.40 -3.08 23.41
CA HIS A 186 -30.98 -4.12 24.26
C HIS A 186 -32.50 -3.96 24.24
N VAL A 187 -33.17 -5.07 23.95
CA VAL A 187 -34.63 -5.14 23.94
C VAL A 187 -35.11 -5.27 25.38
N SER A 188 -35.94 -4.32 25.81
CA SER A 188 -36.49 -4.33 27.16
C SER A 188 -37.26 -5.63 27.43
N PRO A 189 -37.21 -6.17 28.66
CA PRO A 189 -37.92 -7.39 29.02
C PRO A 189 -39.46 -7.29 28.99
N TRP A 190 -40.00 -6.08 28.87
CA TRP A 190 -41.42 -5.76 29.06
C TRP A 190 -42.14 -5.36 27.77
N MET A 191 -41.58 -5.71 26.60
CA MET A 191 -42.25 -5.55 25.31
C MET A 191 -43.43 -6.51 25.15
#